data_AF-A0A1G2MRP7-F1
#
_entry.id   AF-A0A1G2MRP7-F1
#
_cell.length_a   1.000
_cell.length_b   1.000
_cell.length_c   1.000
_cell.angle_alpha   90.00
_cell.angle_beta   90.00
_cell.angle_gamma   90.00
#
_symmetry.space_group_name_H-M   'P 1'
#
loop_
_entity.id
_entity.type
_entity.pdbx_description
1 polymer ?
#
loop_
_entity_poly.entity_id
_entity_poly.type
_entity_poly.pdbx_seq_one_letter_code
_entity_poly.pdbx_strand_id
1 'polypeptide(L)'
;MSPIKNMSTRIFYALLISVAAAIVPWWVIIPLLAAGFLKFEWFYEGLVAAFLIDVFYGLPPTPRWFIFPFTLLSLLLFFCLPALKRRLVFWAPRSF
;
A
#
# COMPACT_ATOMS: atom_id res chain seq x y z
N MET A 1 5.31 -18.19 12.16
CA MET A 1 4.71 -18.28 10.81
C MET A 1 5.87 -18.45 9.81
N SER A 2 5.88 -19.47 8.94
CA SER A 2 7.05 -19.75 8.09
C SER A 2 7.29 -18.63 7.05
N PRO A 3 8.54 -18.23 6.80
CA PRO A 3 8.87 -17.10 5.92
C PRO A 3 8.40 -17.31 4.47
N ILE A 4 8.28 -18.57 4.03
CA ILE A 4 7.91 -18.96 2.67
C ILE A 4 6.42 -18.69 2.38
N LYS A 5 5.52 -18.92 3.35
CA LYS A 5 4.07 -18.72 3.17
C LYS A 5 3.71 -17.25 2.92
N ASN A 6 4.53 -16.35 3.46
CA ASN A 6 4.37 -14.91 3.28
C ASN A 6 4.75 -14.48 1.85
N MET A 7 5.71 -15.14 1.21
CA MET A 7 6.20 -14.73 -0.12
C MET A 7 5.15 -14.99 -1.22
N SER A 8 4.55 -16.17 -1.25
CA SER A 8 3.50 -16.50 -2.22
C SER A 8 2.27 -15.59 -2.08
N THR A 9 1.89 -15.26 -0.84
CA THR A 9 0.76 -14.35 -0.59
C THR A 9 1.08 -12.90 -0.93
N ARG A 10 2.33 -12.44 -0.78
CA ARG A 10 2.77 -11.11 -1.25
C ARG A 10 2.69 -10.99 -2.76
N ILE A 11 3.22 -11.99 -3.48
CA ILE A 11 3.20 -12.01 -4.95
C ILE A 11 1.75 -12.01 -5.46
N PHE A 12 0.89 -12.82 -4.86
CA PHE A 12 -0.53 -12.85 -5.21
C PHE A 12 -1.20 -11.48 -5.01
N TYR A 13 -0.96 -10.82 -3.88
CA TYR A 13 -1.48 -9.48 -3.62
C TYR A 13 -0.93 -8.43 -4.60
N ALA A 14 0.35 -8.50 -4.94
CA ALA A 14 0.97 -7.59 -5.90
C ALA A 14 0.35 -7.76 -7.30
N LEU A 15 0.21 -9.00 -7.78
CA LEU A 15 -0.46 -9.29 -9.06
C LEU A 15 -1.92 -8.80 -9.06
N LEU A 16 -2.64 -9.07 -7.98
CA LEU A 16 -4.04 -8.66 -7.83
C LEU A 16 -4.19 -7.14 -7.85
N ILE A 17 -3.31 -6.39 -7.17
CA ILE A 17 -3.29 -4.92 -7.19
C ILE A 17 -2.91 -4.40 -8.59
N SER A 18 -1.93 -5.00 -9.26
CA SER A 18 -1.51 -4.58 -10.61
C SER A 18 -2.61 -4.79 -11.65
N VAL A 19 -3.32 -5.92 -11.59
CA VAL A 19 -4.47 -6.17 -12.48
C VAL A 19 -5.64 -5.25 -12.12
N ALA A 20 -5.91 -5.05 -10.83
CA ALA A 20 -6.93 -4.12 -10.37
C ALA A 20 -6.64 -2.68 -10.80
N ALA A 21 -5.36 -2.27 -10.81
CA ALA A 21 -4.92 -0.95 -11.27
C ALA A 21 -5.35 -0.65 -12.71
N ALA A 22 -5.34 -1.65 -13.58
CA ALA A 22 -5.66 -1.49 -14.99
C ALA A 22 -7.17 -1.50 -15.30
N ILE A 23 -7.99 -2.14 -14.45
CA ILE A 23 -9.40 -2.43 -14.77
C ILE A 23 -10.36 -1.65 -13.87
N VAL A 24 -9.98 -1.43 -12.61
CA VAL A 24 -10.88 -1.00 -11.55
C VAL A 24 -10.60 0.46 -11.18
N PRO A 25 -11.64 1.27 -10.87
CA PRO A 25 -11.43 2.65 -10.44
C PRO A 25 -10.50 2.78 -9.22
N TRP A 26 -9.72 3.87 -9.19
CA TRP A 26 -8.76 4.21 -8.12
C TRP A 26 -9.34 4.11 -6.69
N TRP A 27 -10.63 4.42 -6.51
CA TRP A 27 -11.34 4.31 -5.24
C TRP A 27 -11.33 2.90 -4.64
N VAL A 28 -11.29 1.85 -5.46
CA VAL A 28 -11.23 0.45 -5.01
C VAL A 28 -9.80 0.02 -4.75
N ILE A 29 -8.83 0.60 -5.47
CA ILE A 29 -7.42 0.24 -5.36
C ILE A 29 -6.82 0.80 -4.06
N ILE A 30 -7.25 1.99 -3.61
CA ILE A 30 -6.81 2.60 -2.35
C ILE A 30 -7.06 1.71 -1.12
N PRO A 31 -8.29 1.21 -0.84
CA PRO A 31 -8.51 0.34 0.30
C PRO A 31 -7.76 -0.99 0.18
N LEU A 32 -7.57 -1.49 -1.05
CA LEU A 32 -6.76 -2.69 -1.32
C LEU A 32 -5.27 -2.46 -0.94
N LEU A 33 -4.73 -1.30 -1.32
CA LEU A 33 -3.38 -0.85 -0.95
C LEU A 33 -3.25 -0.70 0.56
N ALA A 34 -4.21 -0.02 1.20
CA ALA A 34 -4.23 0.17 2.65
C ALA A 34 -4.24 -1.19 3.39
N ALA A 35 -5.08 -2.14 2.94
CA ALA A 35 -5.08 -3.50 3.47
C ALA A 35 -3.73 -4.20 3.28
N GLY A 36 -3.07 -3.99 2.13
CA GLY A 36 -1.72 -4.47 1.85
C GLY A 36 -0.68 -3.93 2.85
N PHE A 37 -0.64 -2.62 3.08
CA PHE A 37 0.25 -1.98 4.06
C PHE A 37 -0.05 -2.40 5.52
N LEU A 38 -1.31 -2.70 5.84
CA LEU A 38 -1.68 -3.25 7.15
C LEU A 38 -1.26 -4.71 7.31
N LYS A 39 -1.25 -5.51 6.25
CA LYS A 39 -0.85 -6.91 6.30
C LYS A 39 0.66 -7.12 6.23
N PHE A 40 1.37 -6.32 5.45
CA PHE A 40 2.80 -6.47 5.20
C PHE A 40 3.58 -5.25 5.72
N GLU A 41 4.64 -5.47 6.50
CA GLU A 41 5.38 -4.39 7.19
C GLU A 41 6.21 -3.53 6.21
N TRP A 42 6.70 -4.11 5.12
CA TRP A 42 7.52 -3.43 4.10
C TRP A 42 6.99 -3.69 2.69
N PHE A 43 5.77 -3.22 2.41
CA PHE A 43 5.07 -3.47 1.14
C PHE A 43 5.49 -2.50 0.03
N TYR A 44 6.72 -2.67 -0.49
CA TYR A 44 7.26 -1.87 -1.60
C TYR A 44 6.39 -1.95 -2.86
N GLU A 45 5.75 -3.09 -3.09
CA GLU A 45 4.84 -3.32 -4.21
C GLU A 45 3.67 -2.32 -4.19
N GLY A 46 3.21 -1.94 -2.99
CA GLY A 46 2.17 -0.94 -2.82
C GLY A 46 2.61 0.47 -3.19
N LEU A 47 3.88 0.82 -2.99
CA LEU A 47 4.43 2.12 -3.42
C LEU A 47 4.48 2.20 -4.95
N VAL A 48 4.96 1.14 -5.60
CA VAL A 48 5.02 1.06 -7.07
C VAL A 48 3.60 1.14 -7.65
N ALA A 49 2.64 0.44 -7.05
CA ALA A 49 1.25 0.49 -7.48
C ALA A 49 0.63 1.89 -7.27
N ALA A 50 0.87 2.55 -6.13
CA ALA A 50 0.38 3.90 -5.88
C ALA A 50 0.95 4.92 -6.88
N PHE A 51 2.23 4.79 -7.24
CA PHE A 51 2.85 5.58 -8.30
C PHE A 51 2.21 5.33 -9.66
N LEU A 52 1.97 4.07 -10.02
CA LEU A 52 1.25 3.72 -11.25
C LEU A 52 -0.17 4.31 -11.27
N ILE A 53 -0.87 4.33 -10.13
CA ILE A 53 -2.20 4.95 -10.04
C ILE A 53 -2.12 6.45 -10.30
N ASP A 54 -1.16 7.17 -9.71
CA ASP A 54 -0.99 8.59 -10.03
C ASP A 54 -0.67 8.82 -11.52
N VAL A 55 0.07 7.91 -12.16
CA VAL A 55 0.38 8.00 -13.60
C VAL A 55 -0.85 7.69 -14.47
N PHE A 56 -1.62 6.66 -14.15
CA PHE A 56 -2.76 6.22 -14.94
C PHE A 56 -4.01 7.08 -14.73
N TYR A 57 -4.28 7.47 -13.48
CA TYR A 57 -5.49 8.18 -13.09
C TYR A 57 -5.23 9.66 -12.80
N GLY A 58 -4.07 10.18 -13.22
CA GLY A 58 -3.54 11.50 -12.91
C GLY A 58 -4.59 12.58 -12.64
N LEU A 59 -4.37 13.37 -11.60
CA LEU A 59 -5.40 14.30 -11.14
C LEU A 59 -5.76 15.32 -12.23
N PRO A 60 -7.05 15.74 -12.28
CA PRO A 60 -7.42 16.95 -13.01
C PRO A 60 -6.53 18.10 -12.53
N PRO A 61 -6.25 19.12 -13.38
CA PRO A 61 -5.14 20.05 -13.22
C PRO A 61 -5.14 20.74 -11.85
N THR A 62 -4.51 20.08 -10.88
CA THR A 62 -4.19 20.62 -9.57
C THR A 62 -2.99 21.54 -9.74
N PRO A 63 -2.84 22.57 -8.89
CA PRO A 63 -1.67 23.42 -8.93
C PRO A 63 -0.41 22.55 -8.91
N ARG A 64 0.56 22.89 -9.77
CA ARG A 64 1.81 22.15 -10.10
C ARG A 64 2.64 21.61 -8.92
N TRP A 65 2.26 21.93 -7.68
CA TRP A 65 2.89 21.50 -6.44
C TRP A 65 2.37 20.16 -5.92
N PHE A 66 1.24 19.65 -6.44
CA PHE A 66 0.57 18.41 -5.99
C PHE A 66 0.49 17.36 -7.11
N ILE A 67 1.66 16.96 -7.63
CA ILE A 67 1.78 16.12 -8.84
C ILE A 67 1.47 14.64 -8.55
N PHE A 68 1.68 14.16 -7.31
CA PHE A 68 1.57 12.72 -6.96
C PHE A 68 1.00 12.48 -5.54
N PRO A 69 -0.27 12.83 -5.26
CA PRO A 69 -0.84 12.68 -3.91
C PRO A 69 -0.97 11.22 -3.46
N PHE A 70 -1.24 10.26 -4.35
CA PHE A 70 -1.35 8.86 -3.94
C PHE A 70 0.02 8.26 -3.61
N THR A 71 1.05 8.64 -4.35
CA THR A 71 2.45 8.30 -4.04
C THR A 71 2.86 8.93 -2.72
N LEU A 72 2.55 10.21 -2.49
CA LEU A 72 2.86 10.87 -1.22
C LEU A 72 2.14 10.21 -0.03
N LEU A 73 0.85 9.90 -0.19
CA LEU A 73 0.06 9.22 0.83
C LEU A 73 0.62 7.83 1.14
N SER A 74 0.92 7.04 0.11
CA SER A 74 1.47 5.70 0.27
C SER A 74 2.88 5.72 0.89
N LEU A 75 3.68 6.74 0.58
CA LEU A 75 5.00 6.96 1.17
C LEU A 75 4.88 7.34 2.66
N LEU A 76 3.95 8.24 3.00
CA LEU A 76 3.61 8.52 4.40
C LEU A 76 3.16 7.27 5.14
N LEU A 77 2.25 6.48 4.56
CA LEU A 77 1.78 5.23 5.16
C LEU A 77 2.94 4.23 5.31
N PHE A 78 3.82 4.11 4.32
CA PHE A 78 4.96 3.20 4.36
C PHE A 78 5.94 3.51 5.51
N PHE A 79 6.19 4.79 5.81
CA PHE A 79 7.05 5.17 6.95
C PHE A 79 6.31 5.21 8.29
N CYS A 80 5.06 5.71 8.31
CA CYS A 80 4.31 5.90 9.54
C CYS A 80 3.66 4.61 10.07
N LEU A 81 3.18 3.71 9.21
CA LEU A 81 2.49 2.50 9.65
C LEU A 81 3.37 1.54 10.45
N PRO A 82 4.64 1.26 10.08
CA PRO A 82 5.50 0.42 10.91
C PRO A 82 5.72 1.01 12.30
N ALA A 83 5.92 2.32 12.39
CA ALA A 83 6.06 3.03 13.66
C ALA A 83 4.76 3.00 14.48
N LEU A 84 3.61 3.14 13.82
CA LEU A 84 2.30 3.09 14.47
C LEU A 84 1.93 1.69 14.95
N LYS A 85 2.19 0.65 14.15
CA LYS A 85 1.98 -0.76 14.50
C LYS A 85 2.78 -1.16 15.74
N ARG A 86 4.01 -0.68 15.88
CA ARG A 86 4.84 -0.92 17.08
C ARG A 86 4.28 -0.25 18.34
N ARG A 87 3.49 0.81 18.20
CA ARG A 87 2.87 1.54 19.33
C ARG A 87 1.42 1.10 19.60
N LEU A 88 0.78 0.38 18.69
CA LEU A 88 -0.56 -0.13 18.86
C LEU A 88 -0.53 -1.36 19.79
N VAL A 89 -1.13 -1.20 20.97
CA VAL A 89 -1.28 -2.24 22.02
C VAL A 89 -1.88 -3.54 21.48
N PHE A 90 -2.66 -3.48 20.39
CA PHE A 90 -3.29 -4.64 19.74
C PHE A 90 -2.31 -5.54 18.95
N TRP A 91 -1.13 -5.02 18.60
CA TRP A 91 -0.06 -5.72 17.87
C TRP A 91 1.15 -6.00 18.76
N ALA A 92 1.06 -5.72 20.06
CA ALA A 92 2.01 -6.26 21.02
C ALA A 92 1.93 -7.79 20.93
N PRO A 93 3.03 -8.50 20.62
CA PRO A 93 3.03 -9.94 20.83
C PRO A 93 2.66 -10.14 22.29
N ARG A 94 1.61 -10.92 22.55
CA ARG A 94 1.46 -11.57 23.84
C ARG A 94 2.62 -12.56 23.97
N SER A 95 3.81 -12.05 24.25
CA SER A 95 4.92 -12.80 24.80
C SER A 95 4.72 -12.76 26.31
N PHE A 96 3.93 -13.70 26.81
CA PHE A 96 4.09 -14.30 28.12
C PHE A 96 4.10 -15.81 27.93
#